data_AF-A0A352WUX7-F1
#
_entry.id   AF-A0A352WUX7-F1
#
_cell.length_a   1.000
_cell.length_b   1.000
_cell.length_c   1.000
_cell.angle_alpha   90.00
_cell.angle_beta   90.00
_cell.angle_gamma   90.00
#
_symmetry.space_group_name_H-M   'P 1'
#
loop_
_entity.id
_entity.type
_entity.pdbx_description
1 polymer ?
#
loop_
_entity_poly.entity_id
_entity_poly.type
_entity_poly.pdbx_seq_one_letter_code
_entity_poly.pdbx_strand_id
1 'polypeptide(L)'
;SNNSRNRVFREEGKDLIIHPFDPGKVEDSSLIVYSPLRVYKNHIIVTNGDQTDTVYEGLVQGKKFAEALSTRTFEPDAPNYTPRISGMVTFEKNDFSYQMNILKCADENGISCDRFNFSYAALPGRGHFIHTYVTDGNPLPTFRGEPVCVGIPSDVASFAQNIWNALNP
;
A
#
# COMPACT_ATOMS: atom_id res chain seq x y z
N SER A 1 16.79 2.70 1.89
CA SER A 1 17.54 3.96 1.62
C SER A 1 17.39 4.92 2.80
N ASN A 2 18.26 5.94 2.92
CA ASN A 2 18.15 6.99 3.95
C ASN A 2 16.82 7.76 3.86
N ASN A 3 16.24 7.85 2.65
CA ASN A 3 14.98 8.56 2.39
C ASN A 3 13.74 7.87 2.96
N SER A 4 13.70 6.53 3.00
CA SER A 4 12.56 5.77 3.55
C SER A 4 12.41 5.93 5.08
N ARG A 5 13.49 6.28 5.79
CA ARG A 5 13.53 6.39 7.26
C ARG A 5 13.26 7.81 7.77
N ASN A 6 13.13 8.78 6.86
CA ASN A 6 12.96 10.20 7.16
C ASN A 6 11.47 10.60 7.10
N ARG A 7 10.59 9.91 7.82
CA ARG A 7 9.13 10.07 7.71
C ARG A 7 8.48 10.20 9.09
N VAL A 8 7.55 11.14 9.23
CA VAL A 8 6.66 11.24 10.39
C VAL A 8 5.21 11.22 9.92
N PHE A 9 4.36 10.55 10.68
CA PHE A 9 2.93 10.55 10.45
C PHE A 9 2.28 11.72 11.17
N ARG A 10 1.39 12.42 10.46
CA ARG A 10 0.54 13.46 11.03
C ARG A 10 -0.91 13.13 10.75
N GLU A 11 -1.72 13.15 11.79
CA GLU A 11 -3.17 13.04 11.65
C GLU A 11 -3.75 14.37 11.18
N GLU A 12 -4.55 14.34 10.12
CA GLU A 12 -5.34 15.47 9.64
C GLU A 12 -6.81 15.03 9.53
N GLY A 13 -7.58 15.28 10.58
CA GLY A 13 -8.97 14.84 10.66
C GLY A 13 -9.08 13.32 10.74
N LYS A 14 -9.49 12.67 9.64
CA LYS A 14 -9.56 11.20 9.53
C LYS A 14 -8.42 10.60 8.71
N ASP A 15 -7.59 11.43 8.11
CA ASP A 15 -6.51 11.01 7.22
C ASP A 15 -5.18 10.97 7.96
N LEU A 16 -4.25 10.16 7.45
CA LEU A 16 -2.87 10.11 7.93
C LEU A 16 -1.97 10.57 6.78
N ILE A 17 -1.18 11.60 7.03
CA ILE A 17 -0.26 12.18 6.05
C ILE A 17 1.19 11.87 6.45
N ILE A 18 2.01 11.45 5.49
CA ILE A 18 3.46 11.35 5.68
C ILE A 18 4.10 12.68 5.33
N HIS A 19 4.84 13.23 6.29
CA HIS A 19 5.75 14.34 6.06
C HIS A 19 7.20 13.86 6.13
N PRO A 20 8.13 14.50 5.37
CA PRO A 20 9.54 14.26 5.55
C PRO A 20 9.97 14.80 6.92
N PHE A 21 10.66 13.99 7.71
CA PHE A 21 11.16 14.39 9.03
C PHE A 21 12.24 15.49 8.91
N ASP A 22 13.07 15.42 7.88
CA ASP A 22 14.07 16.41 7.51
C ASP A 22 13.90 16.82 6.04
N PRO A 23 13.28 17.97 5.74
CA PRO A 23 13.03 18.43 4.37
C PRO A 23 14.31 18.63 3.54
N GLY A 24 15.46 18.87 4.18
CA GLY A 24 16.75 19.14 3.51
C GLY A 24 17.49 17.89 3.03
N LYS A 25 17.02 16.68 3.36
CA LYS A 25 17.62 15.39 2.98
C LYS A 25 16.87 14.66 1.87
N VAL A 26 15.96 15.37 1.18
CA VAL A 26 15.07 14.79 0.19
C VAL A 26 15.52 15.21 -1.21
N GLU A 27 16.13 14.31 -1.96
CA GLU A 27 16.54 14.57 -3.35
C GLU A 27 15.33 14.57 -4.31
N ASP A 28 14.39 13.63 -4.13
CA ASP A 28 13.08 13.60 -4.80
C ASP A 28 11.99 13.32 -3.76
N SER A 29 11.12 14.31 -3.53
CA SER A 29 10.07 14.26 -2.52
C SER A 29 8.79 13.59 -2.98
N SER A 30 8.62 13.37 -4.29
CA SER A 30 7.38 12.86 -4.86
C SER A 30 7.04 11.44 -4.39
N LEU A 31 8.06 10.60 -4.18
CA LEU A 31 7.91 9.23 -3.66
C LEU A 31 7.81 9.15 -2.12
N ILE A 32 7.93 10.28 -1.43
CA ILE A 32 8.06 10.33 0.03
C ILE A 32 6.90 11.08 0.68
N VAL A 33 6.42 12.14 0.03
CA VAL A 33 5.36 13.00 0.55
C VAL A 33 4.03 12.60 -0.09
N TYR A 34 3.30 11.73 0.60
CA TYR A 34 1.97 11.30 0.20
C TYR A 34 1.13 10.96 1.43
N SER A 35 -0.18 10.86 1.25
CA SER A 35 -1.09 10.34 2.28
C SER A 35 -1.07 8.80 2.22
N PRO A 36 -0.41 8.07 3.14
CA PRO A 36 -0.44 6.61 3.13
C PRO A 36 -1.82 6.05 3.45
N LEU A 37 -2.66 6.83 4.13
CA LEU A 37 -4.01 6.44 4.51
C LEU A 37 -4.97 7.60 4.24
N ARG A 38 -6.08 7.28 3.57
CA ARG A 38 -7.22 8.20 3.42
C ARG A 38 -8.53 7.52 3.76
N VAL A 39 -9.47 8.31 4.28
CA VAL A 39 -10.82 7.85 4.62
C VAL A 39 -11.85 8.56 3.77
N TYR A 40 -12.62 7.80 2.98
CA TYR A 40 -13.75 8.31 2.22
C TYR A 40 -15.02 7.56 2.58
N LYS A 41 -15.99 8.25 3.20
CA LYS A 41 -17.25 7.64 3.69
C LYS A 41 -16.97 6.42 4.58
N ASN A 42 -17.33 5.22 4.13
CA ASN A 42 -17.13 3.93 4.78
C ASN A 42 -15.90 3.17 4.26
N HIS A 43 -15.01 3.83 3.50
CA HIS A 43 -13.79 3.24 2.97
C HIS A 43 -12.55 3.74 3.73
N ILE A 44 -11.67 2.83 4.11
CA ILE A 44 -10.29 3.13 4.52
C ILE A 44 -9.37 2.65 3.41
N ILE A 45 -8.58 3.55 2.86
CA ILE A 45 -7.63 3.30 1.77
C ILE A 45 -6.22 3.35 2.36
N VAL A 46 -5.39 2.36 2.07
CA VAL A 46 -3.98 2.31 2.50
C VAL A 46 -3.09 1.91 1.34
N THR A 47 -2.03 2.66 1.07
CA THR A 47 -1.10 2.33 -0.04
C THR A 47 0.36 2.69 0.30
N ASN A 48 1.30 2.21 -0.52
CA ASN A 48 2.73 2.54 -0.37
C ASN A 48 3.18 3.78 -1.16
N GLY A 49 2.26 4.57 -1.74
CA GLY A 49 2.60 5.77 -2.50
C GLY A 49 1.43 6.74 -2.70
N ASP A 50 1.60 7.70 -3.62
CA ASP A 50 0.61 8.72 -3.97
C ASP A 50 -0.66 8.17 -4.64
N GLN A 51 -0.67 6.90 -5.04
CA GLN A 51 -1.89 6.25 -5.56
C GLN A 51 -3.02 6.18 -4.52
N THR A 52 -2.76 6.42 -3.23
CA THR A 52 -3.81 6.64 -2.24
C THR A 52 -4.76 7.76 -2.67
N ASP A 53 -4.23 8.87 -3.18
CA ASP A 53 -5.02 10.03 -3.60
C ASP A 53 -5.78 9.71 -4.88
N THR A 54 -5.16 8.99 -5.81
CA THR A 54 -5.83 8.50 -7.03
C THR A 54 -7.05 7.64 -6.69
N VAL A 55 -6.92 6.73 -5.73
CA VAL A 55 -8.05 5.90 -5.27
C VAL A 55 -9.12 6.78 -4.63
N TYR A 56 -8.74 7.66 -3.70
CA TYR A 56 -9.66 8.55 -3.02
C TYR A 56 -10.48 9.39 -4.02
N GLU A 57 -9.83 10.07 -4.95
CA GLU A 57 -10.47 10.87 -6.00
C GLU A 57 -11.36 10.03 -6.91
N GLY A 58 -10.91 8.82 -7.27
CA GLY A 58 -11.72 7.87 -8.01
C GLY A 58 -13.03 7.53 -7.30
N LEU A 59 -12.98 7.25 -5.99
CA LEU A 59 -14.18 6.99 -5.20
C LEU A 59 -15.08 8.23 -5.09
N VAL A 60 -14.52 9.45 -4.96
CA VAL A 60 -15.29 10.70 -5.00
C VAL A 60 -16.06 10.83 -6.33
N GLN A 61 -15.44 10.41 -7.43
CA GLN A 61 -16.04 10.39 -8.78
C GLN A 61 -16.97 9.18 -9.03
N GLY A 62 -17.15 8.29 -8.04
CA GLY A 62 -18.00 7.10 -8.17
C GLY A 62 -17.36 5.91 -8.89
N LYS A 63 -16.05 5.94 -9.14
CA LYS A 63 -15.29 4.81 -9.70
C LYS A 63 -15.09 3.71 -8.66
N LYS A 64 -14.83 2.50 -9.13
CA LYS A 64 -14.42 1.38 -8.25
C LYS A 64 -12.92 1.42 -7.97
N PHE A 65 -12.48 0.75 -6.89
CA PHE A 65 -11.08 0.66 -6.48
C PHE A 65 -10.12 0.27 -7.62
N ALA A 66 -10.41 -0.84 -8.31
CA ALA A 66 -9.59 -1.33 -9.42
C ALA A 66 -9.61 -0.41 -10.64
N GLU A 67 -10.73 0.30 -10.87
CA GLU A 67 -10.88 1.25 -11.97
C GLU A 67 -10.08 2.53 -11.72
N ALA A 68 -10.05 3.03 -10.47
CA ALA A 68 -9.18 4.16 -10.13
C ALA A 68 -7.70 3.79 -10.36
N LEU A 69 -7.28 2.61 -9.91
CA LEU A 69 -5.90 2.13 -10.03
C LEU A 69 -5.48 1.75 -11.45
N SER A 70 -6.41 1.55 -12.40
CA SER A 70 -6.05 1.25 -13.79
C SER A 70 -5.32 2.42 -14.47
N THR A 71 -5.44 3.63 -13.92
CA THR A 71 -4.73 4.84 -14.38
C THR A 71 -3.27 4.91 -13.92
N ARG A 72 -2.84 4.01 -13.02
CA ARG A 72 -1.50 4.00 -12.45
C ARG A 72 -0.67 2.83 -13.00
N THR A 73 0.62 2.89 -12.70
CA THR A 73 1.61 1.84 -12.95
C THR A 73 2.57 1.75 -11.75
N PHE A 74 3.54 0.83 -11.77
CA PHE A 74 4.62 0.74 -10.79
C PHE A 74 5.42 2.06 -10.65
N GLU A 75 6.30 2.17 -9.65
CA GLU A 75 7.12 3.37 -9.46
C GLU A 75 8.18 3.51 -10.58
N PRO A 76 8.45 4.72 -11.08
CA PRO A 76 9.41 4.94 -12.16
C PRO A 76 10.88 4.97 -11.66
N ASP A 77 11.26 4.04 -10.77
CA ASP A 77 12.56 3.99 -10.08
C ASP A 77 13.46 2.86 -10.61
N ALA A 78 13.74 2.90 -11.92
CA ALA A 78 14.65 1.95 -12.56
C ALA A 78 15.99 1.85 -11.79
N PRO A 79 16.57 0.65 -11.65
CA PRO A 79 16.13 -0.62 -12.26
C PRO A 79 15.11 -1.42 -11.42
N ASN A 80 14.64 -0.88 -10.29
CA ASN A 80 13.80 -1.64 -9.37
C ASN A 80 12.34 -1.73 -9.84
N TYR A 81 11.83 -0.65 -10.43
CA TYR A 81 10.42 -0.56 -10.84
C TYR A 81 9.48 -0.99 -9.71
N THR A 82 9.65 -0.36 -8.53
CA THR A 82 9.01 -0.73 -7.27
C THR A 82 7.51 -0.92 -7.48
N PRO A 83 6.95 -2.09 -7.13
CA PRO A 83 5.52 -2.29 -7.22
C PRO A 83 4.74 -1.30 -6.37
N ARG A 84 3.60 -0.85 -6.90
CA ARG A 84 2.61 -0.14 -6.09
C ARG A 84 1.67 -1.16 -5.49
N ILE A 85 1.58 -1.19 -4.17
CA ILE A 85 0.61 -2.01 -3.42
C ILE A 85 -0.45 -1.10 -2.81
N SER A 86 -1.69 -1.58 -2.84
CA SER A 86 -2.84 -0.85 -2.32
C SER A 86 -3.80 -1.80 -1.63
N GLY A 87 -4.42 -1.32 -0.56
CA GLY A 87 -5.50 -1.98 0.16
C GLY A 87 -6.66 -1.01 0.37
N MET A 88 -7.88 -1.54 0.36
CA MET A 88 -9.06 -0.78 0.72
C MET A 88 -10.00 -1.65 1.55
N VAL A 89 -10.40 -1.17 2.73
CA VAL A 89 -11.43 -1.77 3.56
C VAL A 89 -12.74 -1.01 3.34
N THR A 90 -13.83 -1.72 3.11
CA THR A 90 -15.17 -1.16 3.00
C THR A 90 -16.02 -1.67 4.16
N PHE A 91 -16.42 -0.76 5.04
CA PHE A 91 -17.25 -1.09 6.20
C PHE A 91 -18.73 -1.11 5.84
N GLU A 92 -19.42 -2.12 6.33
CA GLU A 92 -20.86 -2.29 6.27
C GLU A 92 -21.42 -2.40 7.70
N LYS A 93 -22.74 -2.53 7.85
CA LYS A 93 -23.35 -2.65 9.18
C LYS A 93 -22.86 -3.91 9.91
N ASN A 94 -22.01 -3.72 10.92
CA ASN A 94 -21.38 -4.76 11.74
C ASN A 94 -20.48 -5.74 10.98
N ASP A 95 -20.00 -5.37 9.79
CA ASP A 95 -19.12 -6.22 8.98
C ASP A 95 -18.22 -5.38 8.05
N PHE A 96 -17.31 -6.00 7.32
CA PHE A 96 -16.54 -5.36 6.28
C PHE A 96 -16.12 -6.33 5.16
N SER A 97 -15.71 -5.76 4.03
CA SER A 97 -14.95 -6.48 3.01
C SER A 97 -13.67 -5.71 2.72
N TYR A 98 -12.69 -6.35 2.08
CA TYR A 98 -11.49 -5.66 1.69
C TYR A 98 -10.96 -6.12 0.33
N GLN A 99 -10.31 -5.19 -0.34
CA GLN A 99 -9.66 -5.39 -1.62
C GLN A 99 -8.18 -5.09 -1.49
N MET A 100 -7.36 -5.82 -2.25
CA MET A 100 -5.92 -5.56 -2.37
C MET A 100 -5.55 -5.47 -3.85
N ASN A 101 -4.54 -4.67 -4.16
CA ASN A 101 -4.03 -4.51 -5.51
C ASN A 101 -2.50 -4.47 -5.49
N ILE A 102 -1.90 -5.00 -6.56
CA ILE A 102 -0.48 -4.77 -6.87
C ILE A 102 -0.32 -4.48 -8.37
N LEU A 103 0.43 -3.41 -8.66
CA LEU A 103 0.85 -3.00 -10.00
C LEU A 103 2.34 -3.31 -10.15
N LYS A 104 2.69 -4.17 -11.11
CA LYS A 104 4.06 -4.68 -11.28
C LYS A 104 4.59 -4.41 -12.67
N CYS A 105 5.89 -4.19 -12.77
CA CYS A 105 6.55 -4.22 -14.05
C CYS A 105 6.53 -5.65 -14.62
N ALA A 106 6.14 -5.79 -15.89
CA ALA A 106 6.03 -7.06 -16.57
C ALA A 106 7.24 -7.39 -17.46
N ASP A 107 8.13 -6.41 -17.68
CA ASP A 107 9.34 -6.55 -18.50
C ASP A 107 10.54 -5.84 -17.87
N GLU A 108 11.74 -6.17 -18.33
CA GLU A 108 12.99 -5.62 -17.83
C GLU A 108 13.19 -4.12 -18.15
N ASN A 109 12.41 -3.57 -19.07
CA ASN A 109 12.58 -2.22 -19.60
C ASN A 109 11.59 -1.20 -19.01
N GLY A 110 10.68 -1.62 -18.12
CA GLY A 110 9.71 -0.70 -17.54
C GLY A 110 8.58 -0.30 -18.49
N ILE A 111 8.26 -1.08 -19.52
CA ILE A 111 7.28 -0.68 -20.54
C ILE A 111 5.87 -1.13 -20.18
N SER A 112 5.72 -2.38 -19.75
CA SER A 112 4.44 -3.05 -19.55
C SER A 112 4.15 -3.24 -18.07
N CYS A 113 2.87 -3.13 -17.71
CA CYS A 113 2.42 -3.20 -16.32
C CYS A 113 1.35 -4.27 -16.14
N ASP A 114 1.64 -5.24 -15.29
CA ASP A 114 0.68 -6.24 -14.85
C ASP A 114 -0.11 -5.72 -13.66
N ARG A 115 -1.43 -5.98 -13.66
CA ARG A 115 -2.37 -5.46 -12.65
C ARG A 115 -3.14 -6.59 -12.02
N PHE A 116 -2.94 -6.80 -10.73
CA PHE A 116 -3.61 -7.87 -9.99
C PHE A 116 -4.53 -7.26 -8.94
N ASN A 117 -5.79 -7.69 -8.94
CA ASN A 117 -6.81 -7.24 -8.00
C ASN A 117 -7.34 -8.44 -7.24
N PHE A 118 -7.38 -8.33 -5.92
CA PHE A 118 -7.86 -9.36 -5.01
C PHE A 118 -9.01 -8.80 -4.19
N SER A 119 -10.03 -9.62 -3.93
CA SER A 119 -11.20 -9.26 -3.14
C SER A 119 -11.51 -10.35 -2.14
N TYR A 120 -11.66 -9.98 -0.88
CA TYR A 120 -11.83 -10.88 0.24
C TYR A 120 -13.02 -10.46 1.10
N ALA A 121 -13.80 -11.45 1.54
CA ALA A 121 -14.74 -11.28 2.64
C ALA A 121 -13.98 -11.22 3.97
N ALA A 122 -14.49 -10.49 4.95
CA ALA A 122 -13.97 -10.53 6.31
C ALA A 122 -14.30 -11.89 6.95
N LEU A 123 -13.27 -12.57 7.44
CA LEU A 123 -13.41 -13.80 8.22
C LEU A 123 -12.70 -13.58 9.56
N PRO A 124 -13.35 -13.87 10.71
CA PRO A 124 -12.74 -13.69 12.02
C PRO A 124 -11.37 -14.37 12.11
N GLY A 125 -10.37 -13.64 12.58
CA GLY A 125 -9.00 -14.14 12.74
C GLY A 125 -8.20 -14.32 11.45
N ARG A 126 -8.71 -13.90 10.29
CA ARG A 126 -8.01 -14.02 9.00
C ARG A 126 -7.77 -12.67 8.34
N GLY A 127 -6.55 -12.49 7.84
CA GLY A 127 -6.17 -11.36 7.00
C GLY A 127 -5.25 -11.81 5.86
N HIS A 128 -4.84 -10.86 5.04
CA HIS A 128 -3.88 -11.12 3.96
C HIS A 128 -2.75 -10.09 4.01
N PHE A 129 -1.55 -10.56 3.72
CA PHE A 129 -0.32 -9.77 3.68
C PHE A 129 0.17 -9.66 2.24
N ILE A 130 0.59 -8.46 1.86
CA ILE A 130 1.22 -8.20 0.56
C ILE A 130 2.45 -7.31 0.79
N HIS A 131 3.50 -7.54 0.01
CA HIS A 131 4.72 -6.75 0.03
C HIS A 131 5.09 -6.31 -1.38
N THR A 132 6.01 -5.36 -1.50
CA THR A 132 6.59 -4.97 -2.80
C THR A 132 7.60 -6.01 -3.29
N TYR A 133 8.40 -6.57 -2.39
CA TYR A 133 9.52 -7.46 -2.67
C TYR A 133 9.45 -8.80 -1.93
N VAL A 134 10.09 -9.84 -2.46
CA VAL A 134 10.18 -11.14 -1.78
C VAL A 134 11.33 -11.17 -0.78
N THR A 135 12.45 -10.55 -1.13
CA THR A 135 13.69 -10.53 -0.36
C THR A 135 14.59 -9.38 -0.86
N ASP A 136 15.74 -9.19 -0.23
CA ASP A 136 16.76 -8.25 -0.69
C ASP A 136 17.37 -8.71 -2.02
N GLY A 137 17.92 -7.77 -2.79
CA GLY A 137 18.51 -8.05 -4.10
C GLY A 137 18.91 -6.79 -4.86
N ASN A 138 19.50 -6.97 -6.03
CA ASN A 138 19.86 -5.87 -6.94
C ASN A 138 19.74 -6.31 -8.42
N PRO A 139 18.65 -5.97 -9.13
CA PRO A 139 17.47 -5.24 -8.65
C PRO A 139 16.65 -6.06 -7.65
N LEU A 140 15.77 -5.39 -6.90
CA LEU A 140 14.95 -6.03 -5.87
C LEU A 140 13.91 -6.99 -6.48
N PRO A 141 13.85 -8.28 -6.07
CA PRO A 141 12.91 -9.24 -6.64
C PRO A 141 11.47 -8.94 -6.21
N THR A 142 10.64 -8.55 -7.18
CA THR A 142 9.22 -8.25 -6.98
C THR A 142 8.42 -9.42 -6.39
N PHE A 143 7.46 -9.11 -5.51
CA PHE A 143 6.49 -10.06 -4.95
C PHE A 143 5.73 -10.87 -6.02
N ARG A 144 5.56 -12.18 -5.76
CA ARG A 144 4.93 -13.14 -6.67
C ARG A 144 3.79 -13.89 -6.00
N GLY A 145 2.78 -14.24 -6.78
CA GLY A 145 1.62 -15.00 -6.32
C GLY A 145 0.50 -14.13 -5.72
N GLU A 146 -0.42 -14.81 -5.04
CA GLU A 146 -1.53 -14.20 -4.31
C GLU A 146 -1.06 -13.62 -2.96
N PRO A 147 -1.77 -12.63 -2.39
CA PRO A 147 -1.54 -12.17 -1.02
C PRO A 147 -1.50 -13.33 -0.02
N VAL A 148 -0.53 -13.31 0.88
CA VAL A 148 -0.30 -14.41 1.85
C VAL A 148 -1.36 -14.34 2.94
N CYS A 149 -2.12 -15.42 3.13
CA CYS A 149 -3.06 -15.52 4.24
C CYS A 149 -2.31 -15.53 5.59
N VAL A 150 -2.73 -14.67 6.53
CA VAL A 150 -2.15 -14.53 7.86
C VAL A 150 -3.23 -14.61 8.94
N GLY A 151 -2.84 -15.07 10.13
CA GLY A 151 -3.68 -15.02 11.31
C GLY A 151 -3.72 -13.61 11.89
N ILE A 152 -4.91 -13.08 12.15
CA ILE A 152 -5.11 -11.79 12.82
C ILE A 152 -5.50 -12.07 14.28
N PRO A 153 -4.63 -11.76 15.25
CA PRO A 153 -4.96 -11.97 16.65
C PRO A 153 -6.00 -10.95 17.13
N SER A 154 -6.65 -11.23 18.25
CA SER A 154 -7.64 -10.32 18.85
C SER A 154 -7.02 -9.10 19.54
N ASP A 155 -5.72 -9.13 19.84
CA ASP A 155 -5.00 -8.03 20.49
C ASP A 155 -4.13 -7.26 19.49
N VAL A 156 -4.50 -6.01 19.25
CA VAL A 156 -3.82 -5.13 18.28
C VAL A 156 -2.39 -4.78 18.72
N ALA A 157 -2.15 -4.65 20.02
CA ALA A 157 -0.83 -4.30 20.53
C ALA A 157 0.17 -5.43 20.29
N SER A 158 -0.21 -6.66 20.65
CA SER A 158 0.58 -7.87 20.34
C SER A 158 0.75 -8.05 18.84
N PHE A 159 -0.27 -7.76 18.03
CA PHE A 159 -0.16 -7.85 16.57
C PHE A 159 0.90 -6.89 16.02
N ALA A 160 0.84 -5.62 16.43
CA ALA A 160 1.80 -4.60 16.01
C ALA A 160 3.23 -4.98 16.43
N GLN A 161 3.40 -5.49 17.65
CA GLN A 161 4.71 -5.95 18.14
C GLN A 161 5.23 -7.15 17.34
N ASN A 162 4.36 -8.12 17.00
CA ASN A 162 4.74 -9.28 16.20
C ASN A 162 5.18 -8.86 14.79
N ILE A 163 4.46 -7.94 14.15
CA ILE A 163 4.86 -7.37 12.86
C ILE A 163 6.21 -6.68 13.00
N TRP A 164 6.38 -5.81 13.99
CA TRP A 164 7.62 -5.07 14.21
C TRP A 164 8.83 -5.99 14.37
N ASN A 165 8.70 -7.03 15.20
CA ASN A 165 9.76 -8.00 15.43
C ASN A 165 10.09 -8.81 14.17
N ALA A 166 9.11 -9.05 13.28
CA ALA A 166 9.33 -9.75 12.03
C ALA A 166 10.04 -8.91 10.95
N LEU A 167 10.14 -7.58 11.10
CA LEU A 167 10.79 -6.70 10.12
C LEU A 167 12.34 -6.78 10.15
N ASN A 168 12.93 -7.27 11.24
CA ASN A 168 14.36 -7.53 11.36
C ASN A 168 14.56 -8.82 12.19
N PRO A 169 14.39 -10.00 11.59
CA PRO A 169 14.52 -11.28 12.28
C PRO A 169 15.96 -11.59 12.71
#